data_AF-A0A2I0AHB8-F1
#
_entry.id   AF-A0A2I0AHB8-F1
#
_cell.length_a   1.000
_cell.length_b   1.000
_cell.length_c   1.000
_cell.angle_alpha   90.00
_cell.angle_beta   90.00
_cell.angle_gamma   90.00
#
_symmetry.space_group_name_H-M   'P 1'
#
loop_
_entity.id
_entity.type
_entity.pdbx_description
1 polymer ?
#
loop_
_entity_poly.entity_id
_entity_poly.type
_entity_poly.pdbx_seq_one_letter_code
_entity_poly.pdbx_strand_id
1 'polypeptide(L)'
;MEQLRIENPLHSRDEVWIQNKHIKEFIKWFENHIFKLLQGPDGIMLDKSLKYLLFSPNRCVLKYDGYYISGYRFSTKSHDNKRAAQNSGVSLVAQTMQISSAKDKNPHTSDLCYYGIIEEI
;
A
#
# COMPACT_ATOMS: atom_id res chain seq x y z
N MET A 1 -14.76 -2.33 -1.32
CA MET A 1 -15.04 -2.85 -2.67
C MET A 1 -16.53 -2.87 -2.99
N GLU A 2 -17.38 -3.43 -2.11
CA GLU A 2 -18.82 -3.53 -2.38
C GLU A 2 -19.51 -2.18 -2.64
N GLN A 3 -19.16 -1.15 -1.87
CA GLN A 3 -19.65 0.21 -2.09
C GLN A 3 -19.37 0.70 -3.53
N LEU A 4 -18.16 0.45 -4.07
CA LEU A 4 -17.82 0.83 -5.44
C LEU A 4 -18.68 0.10 -6.48
N ARG A 5 -19.07 -1.16 -6.22
CA ARG A 5 -19.96 -1.93 -7.10
C ARG A 5 -21.37 -1.35 -7.11
N ILE A 6 -21.89 -0.98 -5.95
CA ILE A 6 -23.22 -0.37 -5.79
C ILE A 6 -23.26 0.99 -6.50
N GLU A 7 -22.24 1.82 -6.32
CA GLU A 7 -22.16 3.16 -6.93
C GLU A 7 -21.92 3.12 -8.45
N ASN A 8 -21.43 2.00 -8.99
CA ASN A 8 -21.06 1.87 -10.41
C ASN A 8 -21.63 0.57 -11.01
N PRO A 9 -22.96 0.45 -11.15
CA PRO A 9 -23.62 -0.80 -11.51
C PRO A 9 -23.18 -1.36 -12.87
N LEU A 10 -22.81 -0.50 -13.82
CA LEU A 10 -22.28 -0.89 -15.14
C LEU A 10 -20.95 -1.65 -15.05
N HIS A 11 -20.15 -1.39 -14.02
CA HIS A 11 -18.85 -2.02 -13.77
C HIS A 11 -18.88 -2.98 -12.58
N SER A 12 -20.06 -3.26 -12.01
CA SER A 12 -20.21 -4.06 -10.80
C SER A 12 -19.63 -5.48 -10.91
N ARG A 13 -19.55 -6.03 -12.12
CA ARG A 13 -18.97 -7.36 -12.42
C ARG A 13 -17.57 -7.32 -13.02
N ASP A 14 -17.02 -6.13 -13.25
CA ASP A 14 -15.68 -5.95 -13.83
C ASP A 14 -14.66 -5.85 -12.70
N GLU A 15 -14.10 -6.99 -12.32
CA GLU A 15 -13.14 -7.08 -11.20
C GLU A 15 -11.88 -6.24 -11.41
N VAL A 16 -11.39 -6.19 -12.65
CA VAL A 16 -10.20 -5.40 -12.99
C VAL A 16 -10.48 -3.92 -12.82
N TRP A 17 -11.62 -3.45 -13.33
CA TRP A 17 -12.04 -2.07 -13.17
C TRP A 17 -12.24 -1.70 -11.70
N ILE A 18 -12.91 -2.57 -10.93
CA ILE A 18 -13.16 -2.34 -9.49
C ILE A 18 -11.84 -2.26 -8.71
N GLN A 19 -10.91 -3.18 -8.96
CA GLN A 19 -9.57 -3.18 -8.34
C GLN A 19 -8.77 -1.93 -8.70
N ASN A 20 -8.72 -1.56 -9.98
CA ASN A 20 -7.98 -0.38 -10.42
C ASN A 20 -8.59 0.91 -9.88
N LYS A 21 -9.92 1.02 -9.86
CA LYS A 21 -10.60 2.19 -9.29
C LYS A 21 -10.33 2.30 -7.80
N HIS A 22 -10.41 1.19 -7.06
CA HIS A 22 -10.08 1.16 -5.65
C HIS A 22 -8.65 1.63 -5.40
N ILE A 23 -7.65 1.04 -6.07
CA ILE A 23 -6.24 1.43 -5.90
C ILE A 23 -6.03 2.93 -6.16
N LYS A 24 -6.68 3.46 -7.21
CA LYS A 24 -6.54 4.85 -7.61
C LYS A 24 -7.20 5.84 -6.65
N GLU A 25 -8.38 5.50 -6.13
CA GLU A 25 -9.23 6.45 -5.39
C GLU A 25 -9.18 6.24 -3.87
N PHE A 26 -8.68 5.09 -3.39
CA PHE A 26 -8.75 4.69 -1.98
C PHE A 26 -8.17 5.73 -1.03
N ILE A 27 -6.98 6.28 -1.32
CA ILE A 27 -6.35 7.28 -0.45
C ILE A 27 -7.28 8.49 -0.29
N LYS A 28 -7.81 9.01 -1.40
CA LYS A 28 -8.67 10.19 -1.37
C LYS A 28 -10.03 9.90 -0.71
N TRP A 29 -10.59 8.73 -0.98
CA TRP A 29 -11.81 8.27 -0.33
C TRP A 29 -11.60 8.14 1.19
N PHE A 30 -10.50 7.54 1.63
CA PHE A 30 -10.16 7.34 3.04
C PHE A 30 -10.04 8.66 3.77
N GLU A 31 -9.32 9.63 3.19
CA GLU A 31 -9.21 10.98 3.75
C GLU A 31 -10.58 11.63 3.99
N ASN A 32 -11.41 11.64 2.93
CA ASN A 32 -12.74 12.25 2.99
C ASN A 32 -13.67 11.52 3.96
N HIS A 33 -13.57 10.19 4.03
CA HIS A 33 -14.37 9.36 4.91
C HIS A 33 -14.06 9.65 6.39
N ILE A 34 -12.78 9.65 6.75
CA ILE A 34 -12.34 9.98 8.12
C ILE A 34 -12.71 11.43 8.48
N PHE A 35 -12.53 12.38 7.57
CA PHE A 35 -12.89 13.78 7.81
C PHE A 35 -14.40 13.97 8.09
N LYS A 36 -15.26 13.26 7.37
CA LYS A 36 -16.72 13.27 7.63
C LYS A 36 -17.05 12.67 9.00
N LEU A 37 -16.42 11.56 9.37
CA LEU A 37 -16.62 10.94 10.69
C LEU A 37 -16.20 11.88 11.83
N LEU A 38 -15.09 12.61 11.66
CA LEU A 38 -14.61 13.59 12.64
C LEU A 38 -15.60 14.75 12.87
N GLN A 39 -16.36 15.15 11.85
CA GLN A 39 -17.37 16.20 11.95
C GLN A 39 -18.70 15.72 12.53
N GLY A 40 -18.94 14.41 12.51
CA GLY A 40 -20.15 13.80 13.06
C GLY A 40 -20.11 13.61 14.57
N PRO A 41 -21.24 13.21 15.18
CA PRO A 41 -21.30 12.87 16.61
C PRO A 41 -20.33 11.74 17.00
N ASP A 42 -19.97 10.89 16.05
CA ASP A 42 -19.06 9.75 16.23
C ASP A 42 -17.56 10.13 16.24
N GLY A 43 -17.22 11.39 15.94
CA GLY A 43 -15.83 11.85 15.85
C GLY A 43 -15.04 11.72 17.17
N ILE A 44 -15.74 11.71 18.30
CA ILE A 44 -15.17 11.52 19.64
C ILE A 44 -14.73 10.07 19.85
N MET A 45 -15.40 9.10 19.21
CA MET A 45 -15.13 7.66 19.34
C MET A 45 -14.12 7.14 18.31
N LEU A 46 -13.66 7.98 17.37
CA LEU A 46 -12.72 7.56 16.34
C LEU A 46 -11.34 7.23 16.93
N ASP A 47 -10.86 6.03 16.63
CA ASP A 47 -9.55 5.56 17.05
C ASP A 47 -8.43 6.54 16.64
N LYS A 48 -7.48 6.75 17.56
CA LYS A 48 -6.36 7.67 17.34
C LYS A 48 -5.48 7.21 16.17
N SER A 49 -5.35 5.90 15.95
CA SER A 49 -4.53 5.37 14.84
C SER A 49 -5.10 5.77 13.48
N LEU A 50 -6.43 5.78 13.32
CA LEU A 50 -7.08 6.25 12.10
C LEU A 50 -6.83 7.75 11.86
N LYS A 51 -6.78 8.55 12.93
CA LYS A 51 -6.40 9.97 12.83
C LYS A 51 -4.95 10.13 12.36
N TYR A 52 -4.02 9.31 12.87
CA TYR A 52 -2.62 9.37 12.41
C TYR A 52 -2.44 8.94 10.95
N LEU A 53 -3.18 7.92 10.50
CA LEU A 53 -3.15 7.50 9.10
C LEU A 53 -3.64 8.61 8.14
N LEU A 54 -4.56 9.47 8.58
CA LEU A 54 -5.02 10.62 7.80
C LEU A 54 -3.91 11.64 7.51
N PHE A 55 -3.02 11.90 8.49
CA PHE A 55 -2.06 13.01 8.40
C PHE A 55 -0.88 12.76 7.46
N SER A 56 -0.86 11.61 6.77
CA SER A 56 0.27 11.13 5.97
C SER A 56 1.58 10.99 6.79
N PRO A 57 2.56 10.23 6.32
CA PRO A 57 3.87 10.19 6.96
C PRO A 57 4.51 11.58 7.00
N ASN A 58 5.17 11.90 8.11
CA ASN A 58 6.02 13.09 8.19
C ASN A 58 7.12 12.98 7.13
N ARG A 59 7.35 14.05 6.36
CA ARG A 59 8.39 14.09 5.32
C ARG A 59 9.78 14.40 5.88
N CYS A 60 9.85 14.94 7.09
CA CYS A 60 11.08 15.25 7.80
C CYS A 60 11.36 14.13 8.80
N VAL A 61 11.86 13.00 8.30
CA VAL A 61 12.26 11.85 9.11
C VAL A 61 13.77 11.72 9.17
N LEU A 62 14.26 11.18 10.28
CA LEU A 62 15.66 10.75 10.38
C LEU A 62 15.87 9.57 9.44
N LYS A 63 16.96 9.63 8.68
CA LYS A 63 17.35 8.57 7.76
C LYS A 63 18.56 7.81 8.28
N TYR A 64 18.64 6.53 7.98
CA TYR A 64 19.70 5.64 8.40
C TYR A 64 20.25 4.85 7.21
N ASP A 65 21.54 4.50 7.27
CA ASP A 65 22.19 3.68 6.24
C ASP A 65 21.88 2.18 6.37
N GLY A 66 21.26 1.77 7.47
CA GLY A 66 20.91 0.38 7.72
C GLY A 66 20.10 0.20 9.00
N TYR A 67 19.38 -0.91 9.08
CA TYR A 67 18.52 -1.27 10.20
C TYR A 67 18.75 -2.73 10.61
N TYR A 68 18.62 -3.03 11.90
CA TYR A 68 18.76 -4.39 12.41
C TYR A 68 17.47 -4.82 13.08
N ILE A 69 16.89 -5.91 12.59
CA ILE A 69 15.65 -6.48 13.12
C ILE A 69 15.68 -8.00 13.06
N SER A 70 15.27 -8.66 14.15
CA SER A 70 15.11 -10.11 14.22
C SER A 70 16.34 -10.92 13.78
N GLY A 71 17.55 -10.44 14.02
CA GLY A 71 18.78 -11.12 13.63
C GLY A 71 19.33 -10.72 12.25
N TYR A 72 18.56 -9.96 11.47
CA TYR A 72 18.91 -9.57 10.11
C TYR A 72 19.31 -8.11 10.06
N ARG A 73 20.40 -7.85 9.33
CA ARG A 73 20.84 -6.49 9.00
C ARG A 73 20.36 -6.16 7.59
N PHE A 74 19.59 -5.10 7.47
CA PHE A 74 19.22 -4.47 6.22
C PHE A 74 20.05 -3.21 6.02
N SER A 75 20.44 -2.94 4.79
CA SER A 75 21.24 -1.77 4.43
C SER A 75 20.57 -1.01 3.29
N THR A 76 20.79 0.29 3.21
CA THR A 76 20.42 1.03 2.00
C THR A 76 21.37 0.62 0.87
N LYS A 77 20.90 0.74 -0.36
CA LYS A 77 21.71 0.48 -1.56
C LYS A 77 23.00 1.30 -1.59
N SER A 78 22.92 2.56 -1.14
CA SER A 78 24.07 3.46 -1.08
C SER A 78 25.12 3.01 -0.07
N HIS A 79 24.71 2.36 1.03
CA HIS A 79 25.60 1.77 2.01
C HIS A 79 26.24 0.47 1.50
N ASP A 80 25.42 -0.39 0.89
CA ASP A 80 25.86 -1.65 0.28
C ASP A 80 26.92 -1.44 -0.80
N ASN A 81 26.75 -0.44 -1.67
CA ASN A 81 27.69 -0.15 -2.75
C ASN A 81 29.11 0.20 -2.25
N LYS A 82 29.27 0.53 -0.96
CA LYS A 82 30.55 0.84 -0.33
C LYS A 82 31.16 -0.38 0.40
N ARG A 83 30.51 -1.54 0.36
CA ARG A 83 30.87 -2.74 1.12
C ARG A 83 30.86 -3.98 0.23
N ALA A 84 31.52 -5.03 0.70
CA ALA A 84 31.51 -6.33 0.03
C ALA A 84 30.20 -7.12 0.25
N ALA A 85 29.47 -6.83 1.33
CA ALA A 85 28.20 -7.49 1.65
C ALA A 85 27.02 -6.72 1.05
N GLN A 86 26.05 -7.45 0.48
CA GLN A 86 24.83 -6.90 -0.13
C GLN A 86 23.60 -7.29 0.70
N ASN A 87 23.06 -6.33 1.46
CA ASN A 87 21.93 -6.51 2.37
C ASN A 87 20.78 -5.51 2.11
N SER A 88 20.71 -4.93 0.91
CA SER A 88 19.67 -3.97 0.49
C SER A 88 18.52 -4.58 -0.28
N GLY A 89 18.62 -5.85 -0.68
CA GLY A 89 17.54 -6.57 -1.34
C GLY A 89 16.42 -6.93 -0.37
N VAL A 90 15.17 -6.76 -0.79
CA VAL A 90 13.98 -7.17 -0.05
C VAL A 90 13.00 -7.91 -0.97
N SER A 91 12.20 -8.80 -0.40
CA SER A 91 11.12 -9.49 -1.10
C SER A 91 9.81 -9.43 -0.34
N LEU A 92 8.71 -9.32 -1.06
CA LEU A 92 7.35 -9.35 -0.51
C LEU A 92 6.51 -10.37 -1.28
N VAL A 93 5.97 -11.36 -0.57
CA VAL A 93 4.92 -12.20 -1.12
C VAL A 93 3.59 -11.50 -0.90
N ALA A 94 2.92 -11.13 -1.99
CA ALA A 94 1.63 -10.46 -1.95
C ALA A 94 0.62 -11.21 -2.81
N GLN A 95 -0.61 -11.27 -2.31
CA GLN A 95 -1.74 -11.77 -3.06
C GLN A 95 -2.12 -10.75 -4.14
N THR A 96 -1.90 -11.11 -5.41
CA THR A 96 -2.03 -10.19 -6.54
C THR A 96 -3.05 -10.70 -7.54
N MET A 97 -3.90 -9.79 -8.03
CA MET A 97 -4.75 -10.02 -9.19
C MET A 97 -3.92 -9.99 -10.48
N GLN A 98 -3.94 -11.09 -11.21
CA GLN A 98 -3.23 -11.28 -12.47
C GLN A 98 -4.21 -11.29 -13.65
N ILE A 99 -3.78 -10.64 -14.74
CA ILE A 99 -4.45 -10.65 -16.04
C ILE A 99 -3.45 -11.00 -17.13
N SER A 100 -3.86 -11.83 -18.08
CA SER A 100 -2.98 -12.27 -19.18
C SER A 100 -2.81 -11.19 -20.25
N SER A 101 -3.81 -10.31 -20.39
CA SER A 101 -3.80 -9.16 -21.31
C SER A 101 -4.91 -8.18 -20.95
N ALA A 102 -4.92 -6.99 -21.58
CA ALA A 102 -6.03 -6.04 -21.44
C ALA A 102 -7.40 -6.55 -21.94
N LYS A 103 -7.43 -7.65 -22.71
CA LYS A 103 -8.66 -8.30 -23.19
C LYS A 103 -9.11 -9.46 -22.28
N ASP A 104 -8.30 -9.82 -21.30
CA ASP A 104 -8.60 -10.90 -20.38
C ASP A 104 -9.79 -10.51 -19.49
N LYS A 105 -10.84 -11.32 -19.51
CA LYS A 105 -12.05 -11.13 -18.70
C LYS A 105 -12.08 -12.00 -17.46
N ASN A 106 -11.07 -12.85 -17.28
CA ASN A 106 -11.00 -13.84 -16.20
C ASN A 106 -9.73 -13.58 -15.37
N PRO A 107 -9.66 -12.45 -14.63
CA PRO A 107 -8.57 -12.23 -13.70
C PRO A 107 -8.56 -13.35 -12.66
N HIS A 108 -7.37 -13.81 -12.30
CA HIS A 108 -7.19 -14.75 -11.19
C HIS A 108 -6.24 -14.15 -10.18
N THR A 109 -6.36 -14.60 -8.93
CA THR A 109 -5.55 -14.09 -7.84
C THR A 109 -4.58 -15.16 -7.38
N SER A 110 -3.31 -14.81 -7.27
CA SER A 110 -2.26 -15.73 -6.80
C SER A 110 -1.25 -15.00 -5.92
N ASP A 111 -0.52 -15.74 -5.11
CA ASP A 111 0.60 -15.20 -4.35
C ASP A 111 1.81 -15.00 -5.27
N LEU A 112 2.28 -13.76 -5.38
CA LEU A 112 3.44 -13.38 -6.17
C LEU A 112 4.53 -12.80 -5.29
N CYS A 113 5.77 -13.18 -5.59
CA CYS A 113 6.94 -12.59 -4.97
C CYS A 113 7.39 -11.35 -5.75
N TYR A 114 7.38 -10.20 -5.09
CA TYR A 114 7.94 -8.95 -5.55
C TYR A 114 9.32 -8.75 -4.94
N TYR A 115 10.23 -8.18 -5.71
CA TYR A 115 11.57 -7.86 -5.26
C TYR A 115 11.79 -6.35 -5.33
N GLY A 116 12.48 -5.83 -4.33
CA GLY A 116 12.80 -4.42 -4.23
C GLY A 116 14.20 -4.21 -3.67
N ILE A 117 14.62 -2.94 -3.71
CA ILE A 117 15.87 -2.49 -3.11
C ILE A 117 15.55 -1.38 -2.13
N ILE A 118 16.15 -1.45 -0.95
CA ILE A 118 16.05 -0.39 0.06
C ILE A 118 16.88 0.80 -0.41
N GLU A 119 16.21 1.87 -0.81
CA GLU A 119 16.89 3.13 -1.15
C GLU A 119 17.04 4.03 0.08
N GLU A 120 16.06 4.03 0.99
CA GLU A 120 16.04 4.83 2.22
C GLU A 120 15.45 4.02 3.39
N ILE A 121 15.96 4.27 4.60
CA ILE A 121 15.47 3.78 5.90
C ILE A 121 15.29 4.97 6.81
#